data_AF-A0A6M0KZR1-F1
#
_entry.id   AF-A0A6M0KZR1-F1
#
_cell.length_a   1.000
_cell.length_b   1.000
_cell.length_c   1.000
_cell.angle_alpha   90.00
_cell.angle_beta   90.00
_cell.angle_gamma   90.00
#
_symmetry.space_group_name_H-M   'P 1'
#
loop_
_entity.id
_entity.type
_entity.pdbx_description
1 polymer ?
#
loop_
_entity_poly.entity_id
_entity_poly.type
_entity_poly.pdbx_seq_one_letter_code
_entity_poly.pdbx_strand_id
1 'polypeptide(L)'
;MQRIITLLIILSLNGYTTDMKIDKNSFQEVWNQLISDPLTILPQNEISFGKLSTWSRNIILEDAKRTLEERADILEPFDKLVHPNGICLKGIWEIYSENPYSGYFKNSSKALIIARASSAMSKTCRGEIRAFGLAGKLFPTMNPLQINEEHTANFFVIDDLGGTDAEHYTDVALTNEPTVTTTSEVLKNLLYGLKVTKAFSTADKNSGIRQVYEISELGERDKTNIITPRWMKIEAQKRQTVDAEDFRDELLIGENKKLIFDISVASRNIDGERDWQTIGTITFDSSVVSSSCDHRLHFHHPKWRDDLNSPKGKK
;
A
#
# COMPACT_ATOMS: atom_id res chain seq x y z
N MET A 1 -28.89 -58.07 37.53
CA MET A 1 -28.32 -56.92 38.28
C MET A 1 -26.98 -56.57 37.63
N GLN A 2 -27.01 -55.79 36.56
CA GLN A 2 -25.88 -55.65 35.62
C GLN A 2 -25.32 -54.23 35.70
N ARG A 3 -24.09 -54.11 36.18
CA ARG A 3 -23.37 -52.85 36.40
C ARG A 3 -22.82 -52.34 35.08
N ILE A 4 -23.18 -51.12 34.70
CA ILE A 4 -22.57 -50.39 33.58
C ILE A 4 -21.40 -49.60 34.13
N ILE A 5 -20.19 -49.95 33.69
CA ILE A 5 -18.95 -49.21 33.94
C ILE A 5 -18.88 -48.10 32.88
N THR A 6 -18.90 -46.84 33.32
CA THR A 6 -18.68 -45.69 32.43
C THR A 6 -17.17 -45.40 32.40
N LEU A 7 -16.55 -45.60 31.24
CA LEU A 7 -15.15 -45.30 30.98
C LEU A 7 -15.03 -43.82 30.60
N LEU A 8 -14.37 -43.01 31.43
CA LEU A 8 -14.10 -41.61 31.16
C LEU A 8 -12.79 -41.49 30.37
N ILE A 9 -12.87 -41.16 29.08
CA ILE A 9 -11.70 -40.86 28.25
C ILE A 9 -11.38 -39.37 28.41
N ILE A 10 -10.28 -39.06 29.11
CA ILE A 10 -9.73 -37.71 29.20
C ILE A 10 -8.88 -37.48 27.94
N LEU A 11 -9.43 -36.78 26.96
CA LEU A 11 -8.69 -36.24 25.82
C LEU A 11 -7.96 -34.97 26.27
N SER A 12 -6.67 -35.09 26.52
CA SER A 12 -5.76 -33.95 26.68
C SER A 12 -5.61 -33.23 25.34
N LEU A 13 -6.28 -32.08 25.19
CA LEU A 13 -6.07 -31.15 24.09
C LEU A 13 -4.70 -30.48 24.28
N ASN A 14 -3.66 -31.02 23.64
CA ASN A 14 -2.42 -30.28 23.44
C ASN A 14 -2.71 -29.14 22.46
N GLY A 15 -2.91 -27.93 22.99
CA GLY A 15 -2.94 -26.72 22.20
C GLY A 15 -1.59 -26.49 21.55
N TYR A 16 -1.45 -26.88 20.29
CA TYR A 16 -0.37 -26.38 19.44
C TYR A 16 -0.62 -24.89 19.20
N THR A 17 0.07 -24.04 19.94
CA THR A 17 0.27 -22.65 19.53
C THR A 17 1.22 -22.70 18.34
N THR A 18 0.66 -22.61 17.13
CA THR A 18 1.45 -22.34 15.93
C THR A 18 1.95 -20.91 16.05
N ASP A 19 3.19 -20.76 16.50
CA ASP A 19 3.90 -19.50 16.40
C ASP A 19 4.03 -19.21 14.90
N MET A 20 3.21 -18.28 14.40
CA MET A 20 3.15 -17.93 12.99
C MET A 20 4.50 -17.32 12.64
N LYS A 21 5.38 -18.12 12.05
CA LYS A 21 6.73 -17.69 11.67
C LYS A 21 6.59 -16.62 10.59
N ILE A 22 6.77 -15.36 10.99
CA ILE A 22 6.83 -14.25 10.05
C ILE A 22 8.15 -14.40 9.29
N ASP A 23 8.07 -14.65 7.99
CA ASP A 23 9.25 -14.68 7.13
C ASP A 23 9.83 -13.26 7.07
N LYS A 24 10.93 -13.07 7.80
CA LYS A 24 11.69 -11.84 7.86
C LYS A 24 12.65 -11.81 6.67
N ASN A 25 12.42 -10.87 5.76
CA ASN A 25 13.29 -10.66 4.60
C ASN A 25 14.14 -9.41 4.81
N SER A 26 15.32 -9.41 4.20
CA SER A 26 16.05 -8.19 3.89
C SER A 26 15.41 -7.46 2.72
N PHE A 27 15.67 -6.16 2.61
CA PHE A 27 15.27 -5.39 1.45
C PHE A 27 15.79 -5.99 0.13
N GLN A 28 17.03 -6.47 0.11
CA GLN A 28 17.66 -7.05 -1.08
C GLN A 28 16.98 -8.36 -1.50
N GLU A 29 16.57 -9.21 -0.56
CA GLU A 29 15.85 -10.46 -0.87
C GLU A 29 14.51 -10.17 -1.53
N VAL A 30 13.74 -9.23 -0.97
CA VAL A 30 12.47 -8.80 -1.58
C VAL A 30 12.73 -8.23 -2.97
N TRP A 31 13.68 -7.32 -3.13
CA TRP A 31 13.99 -6.75 -4.45
C TRP A 31 14.47 -7.80 -5.46
N ASN A 32 15.31 -8.76 -5.05
CA ASN A 32 15.78 -9.85 -5.90
C ASN A 32 14.62 -10.72 -6.40
N GLN A 33 13.62 -10.99 -5.55
CA GLN A 33 12.40 -11.67 -5.98
C GLN A 33 11.67 -10.86 -7.06
N LEU A 34 11.54 -9.55 -6.88
CA LEU A 34 10.82 -8.69 -7.84
C LEU A 34 11.51 -8.61 -9.20
N ILE A 35 12.84 -8.72 -9.28
CA ILE A 35 13.57 -8.68 -10.56
C ILE A 35 13.83 -10.07 -11.15
N SER A 36 13.37 -11.14 -10.51
CA SER A 36 13.67 -12.51 -10.93
C SER A 36 12.90 -12.96 -12.18
N ASP A 37 11.75 -12.35 -12.44
CA ASP A 37 10.81 -12.73 -13.50
C ASP A 37 10.25 -11.50 -14.27
N PRO A 38 11.12 -10.68 -14.89
CA PRO A 38 10.70 -9.50 -15.63
C PRO A 38 9.80 -9.87 -16.81
N LEU A 39 8.77 -9.05 -17.04
CA LEU A 39 7.85 -9.22 -18.15
C LEU A 39 8.38 -8.44 -19.36
N THR A 40 8.46 -9.11 -20.50
CA THR A 40 8.84 -8.47 -21.79
C THR A 40 7.63 -7.89 -22.53
N ILE A 41 6.42 -8.27 -22.13
CA ILE A 41 5.16 -7.79 -22.67
C ILE A 41 4.32 -7.32 -21.49
N LEU A 42 3.86 -6.07 -21.56
CA LEU A 42 3.04 -5.48 -20.52
C LEU A 42 1.65 -6.13 -20.48
N PRO A 43 1.26 -6.81 -19.38
CA PRO A 43 -0.06 -7.39 -19.28
C PRO A 43 -1.11 -6.27 -19.22
N GLN A 44 -2.27 -6.51 -19.83
CA GLN A 44 -3.43 -5.63 -19.77
C GLN A 44 -4.54 -6.35 -19.02
N ASN A 45 -4.28 -6.62 -17.74
CA ASN A 45 -5.20 -7.37 -16.90
C ASN A 45 -6.44 -6.51 -16.62
N GLU A 46 -7.60 -7.06 -16.87
CA GLU A 46 -8.86 -6.42 -16.48
C GLU A 46 -9.25 -6.82 -15.06
N ILE A 47 -9.92 -5.90 -14.37
CA ILE A 47 -10.64 -6.21 -13.13
C ILE A 47 -11.75 -7.22 -13.47
N SER A 48 -11.50 -8.50 -13.17
CA SER A 48 -12.43 -9.58 -13.47
C SER A 48 -13.48 -9.73 -12.38
N PHE A 49 -14.60 -9.01 -12.55
CA PHE A 49 -15.72 -8.96 -11.61
C PHE A 49 -16.39 -10.32 -11.32
N GLY A 50 -16.28 -11.30 -12.24
CA GLY A 50 -16.83 -12.65 -12.08
C GLY A 50 -16.03 -13.58 -11.16
N LYS A 51 -14.78 -13.21 -10.81
CA LYS A 51 -13.90 -13.97 -9.89
C LYS A 51 -14.10 -13.58 -8.41
N LEU A 52 -14.97 -12.62 -8.13
CA LEU A 52 -15.13 -12.00 -6.81
C LEU A 52 -15.98 -12.81 -5.81
N SER A 53 -16.69 -13.83 -6.30
CA SER A 53 -17.40 -14.82 -5.47
C SER A 53 -17.62 -16.09 -6.28
N THR A 54 -17.20 -17.24 -5.76
CA THR A 54 -17.70 -18.55 -6.23
C THR A 54 -18.92 -18.92 -5.41
N TRP A 55 -19.72 -19.89 -5.86
CA TRP A 55 -20.93 -20.35 -5.14
C TRP A 55 -20.61 -20.81 -3.69
N SER A 56 -19.36 -21.14 -3.37
CA SER A 56 -18.94 -21.60 -2.05
C SER A 56 -17.97 -20.68 -1.29
N ARG A 57 -17.42 -19.61 -1.90
CA ARG A 57 -16.42 -18.73 -1.25
C ARG A 57 -16.57 -17.25 -1.61
N ASN A 58 -16.39 -16.39 -0.60
CA ASN A 58 -16.28 -14.94 -0.76
C ASN A 58 -14.80 -14.54 -0.85
N ILE A 59 -14.26 -14.58 -2.06
CA ILE A 59 -12.83 -14.37 -2.35
C ILE A 59 -12.39 -12.96 -1.95
N ILE A 60 -13.24 -11.94 -2.10
CA ILE A 60 -12.94 -10.57 -1.64
C ILE A 60 -12.70 -10.54 -0.13
N LEU A 61 -13.53 -11.22 0.67
CA LEU A 61 -13.38 -11.23 2.12
C LEU A 61 -12.10 -11.97 2.55
N GLU A 62 -11.75 -13.06 1.87
CA GLU A 62 -10.50 -13.79 2.10
C GLU A 62 -9.28 -12.93 1.76
N ASP A 63 -9.29 -12.24 0.61
CA ASP A 63 -8.23 -11.31 0.21
C ASP A 63 -8.14 -10.10 1.13
N ALA A 64 -9.27 -9.55 1.57
CA ALA A 64 -9.30 -8.44 2.53
C ALA A 64 -8.71 -8.88 3.88
N LYS A 65 -9.07 -10.08 4.38
CA LYS A 65 -8.49 -10.63 5.61
C LYS A 65 -6.99 -10.86 5.47
N ARG A 66 -6.56 -11.54 4.39
CA ARG A 66 -5.13 -11.73 4.09
C ARG A 66 -4.40 -10.39 4.10
N THR A 67 -4.98 -9.37 3.48
CA THR A 67 -4.34 -8.05 3.42
C THR A 67 -4.19 -7.36 4.78
N LEU A 68 -5.07 -7.64 5.72
CA LEU A 68 -5.05 -7.08 7.08
C LEU A 68 -4.28 -7.94 8.11
N GLU A 69 -4.02 -9.21 7.81
CA GLU A 69 -3.44 -10.18 8.75
C GLU A 69 -2.05 -10.64 8.32
N GLU A 70 -1.84 -10.83 7.02
CA GLU A 70 -0.56 -11.28 6.47
C GLU A 70 0.44 -10.13 6.39
N ARG A 71 1.62 -10.36 6.97
CA ARG A 71 2.71 -9.37 7.09
C ARG A 71 3.96 -9.74 6.29
N ALA A 72 4.01 -10.92 5.69
CA ALA A 72 5.09 -11.30 4.80
C ALA A 72 5.23 -10.31 3.63
N ASP A 73 6.46 -10.02 3.23
CA ASP A 73 6.75 -9.10 2.12
C ASP A 73 6.46 -9.73 0.76
N ILE A 74 6.63 -11.05 0.68
CA ILE A 74 6.45 -11.88 -0.52
C ILE A 74 5.50 -13.02 -0.16
N LEU A 75 4.51 -13.26 -1.01
CA LEU A 75 3.58 -14.37 -0.89
C LEU A 75 3.77 -15.40 -2.00
N GLU A 76 3.12 -16.55 -1.84
CA GLU A 76 2.81 -17.41 -2.98
C GLU A 76 1.99 -16.64 -4.03
N PRO A 77 2.14 -16.97 -5.33
CA PRO A 77 1.49 -16.23 -6.40
C PRO A 77 -0.02 -16.16 -6.21
N PHE A 78 -0.58 -14.96 -6.37
CA PHE A 78 -2.02 -14.70 -6.31
C PHE A 78 -2.47 -13.69 -7.36
N ASP A 79 -3.75 -13.73 -7.72
CA ASP A 79 -4.37 -12.75 -8.60
C ASP A 79 -4.76 -11.50 -7.79
N LYS A 80 -4.19 -10.34 -8.13
CA LYS A 80 -4.68 -9.07 -7.59
C LYS A 80 -6.02 -8.72 -8.22
N LEU A 81 -7.10 -8.82 -7.44
CA LEU A 81 -8.46 -8.52 -7.89
C LEU A 81 -8.71 -7.02 -8.13
N VAL A 82 -7.89 -6.18 -7.51
CA VAL A 82 -7.86 -4.72 -7.68
C VAL A 82 -6.41 -4.30 -7.91
N HIS A 83 -6.20 -3.21 -8.65
CA HIS A 83 -4.88 -2.76 -9.07
C HIS A 83 -4.06 -3.82 -9.85
N PRO A 84 -4.63 -4.47 -10.89
CA PRO A 84 -4.04 -5.67 -11.48
C PRO A 84 -2.82 -5.39 -12.39
N ASN A 85 -2.57 -4.13 -12.74
CA ASN A 85 -1.45 -3.71 -13.58
C ASN A 85 -0.56 -2.74 -12.80
N GLY A 86 0.72 -3.03 -12.71
CA GLY A 86 1.66 -2.17 -11.98
C GLY A 86 3.11 -2.28 -12.43
N ILE A 87 3.93 -1.46 -11.80
CA ILE A 87 5.37 -1.44 -11.91
C ILE A 87 5.95 -1.26 -10.51
N CYS A 88 6.98 -2.03 -10.20
CA CYS A 88 7.67 -1.95 -8.92
C CYS A 88 8.85 -0.99 -9.03
N LEU A 89 9.03 -0.19 -7.99
CA LEU A 89 10.04 0.85 -7.87
C LEU A 89 10.86 0.57 -6.61
N LYS A 90 12.15 0.89 -6.68
CA LYS A 90 13.09 0.78 -5.56
C LYS A 90 13.78 2.12 -5.35
N GLY A 91 13.97 2.50 -4.10
CA GLY A 91 14.59 3.79 -3.79
C GLY A 91 14.87 4.04 -2.31
N ILE A 92 14.97 5.33 -1.99
CA ILE A 92 15.21 5.86 -0.66
C ILE A 92 14.06 6.78 -0.25
N TRP A 93 13.51 6.55 0.94
CA TRP A 93 12.67 7.48 1.67
C TRP A 93 13.54 8.37 2.55
N GLU A 94 13.37 9.68 2.49
CA GLU A 94 14.13 10.63 3.31
C GLU A 94 13.25 11.78 3.79
N ILE A 95 13.26 12.05 5.10
CA ILE A 95 12.66 13.23 5.71
C ILE A 95 13.77 14.21 6.10
N TYR A 96 13.64 15.46 5.70
CA TYR A 96 14.64 16.51 5.96
C TYR A 96 14.06 17.77 6.61
N SER A 97 12.74 17.86 6.77
CA SER A 97 12.06 19.02 7.37
C SER A 97 11.71 18.76 8.82
N GLU A 98 11.90 19.78 9.66
CA GLU A 98 11.41 19.79 11.03
C GLU A 98 9.87 19.70 11.07
N ASN A 99 9.37 18.76 11.87
CA ASN A 99 7.94 18.49 11.99
C ASN A 99 7.66 17.74 13.31
N PRO A 100 6.41 17.72 13.81
CA PRO A 100 6.10 17.13 15.12
C PRO A 100 5.86 15.61 15.08
N TYR A 101 5.99 14.96 13.94
CA TYR A 101 5.59 13.56 13.76
C TYR A 101 6.68 12.58 14.21
N SER A 102 6.25 11.37 14.59
CA SER A 102 7.14 10.32 15.13
C SER A 102 7.66 9.37 14.04
N GLY A 103 8.56 8.46 14.42
CA GLY A 103 9.05 7.36 13.59
C GLY A 103 9.73 7.85 12.32
N TYR A 104 9.38 7.23 11.20
CA TYR A 104 9.96 7.55 9.90
C TYR A 104 9.38 8.81 9.26
N PHE A 105 8.53 9.56 9.99
CA PHE A 105 8.23 10.96 9.68
C PHE A 105 9.12 11.97 10.41
N LYS A 106 9.96 11.56 11.38
CA LYS A 106 10.90 12.47 12.06
C LYS A 106 11.94 13.04 11.09
N ASN A 107 12.39 14.26 11.35
CA ASN A 107 13.51 14.85 10.62
C ASN A 107 14.74 13.92 10.65
N SER A 108 15.46 13.85 9.53
CA SER A 108 16.64 13.01 9.29
C SER A 108 16.38 11.50 9.23
N SER A 109 15.12 11.05 9.28
CA SER A 109 14.77 9.65 9.06
C SER A 109 15.03 9.24 7.61
N LYS A 110 15.73 8.10 7.41
CA LYS A 110 15.99 7.51 6.10
C LYS A 110 15.69 6.01 6.11
N ALA A 111 14.98 5.54 5.09
CA ALA A 111 14.66 4.12 4.89
C ALA A 111 14.91 3.72 3.43
N LEU A 112 15.25 2.45 3.24
CA LEU A 112 15.07 1.80 1.94
C LEU A 112 13.57 1.58 1.70
N ILE A 113 13.13 1.82 0.46
CA ILE A 113 11.72 1.68 0.07
C ILE A 113 11.57 0.82 -1.18
N ILE A 114 10.61 -0.09 -1.12
CA ILE A 114 10.01 -0.74 -2.29
C ILE A 114 8.61 -0.18 -2.45
N ALA A 115 8.26 0.25 -3.65
CA ALA A 115 6.93 0.73 -3.96
C ALA A 115 6.36 0.03 -5.19
N ARG A 116 5.04 0.04 -5.32
CA ARG A 116 4.32 -0.39 -6.52
C ARG A 116 3.41 0.73 -6.97
N ALA A 117 3.73 1.31 -8.13
CA ALA A 117 2.83 2.18 -8.85
C ALA A 117 1.86 1.31 -9.66
N SER A 118 0.59 1.69 -9.72
CA SER A 118 -0.46 0.89 -10.35
C SER A 118 -1.58 1.75 -10.90
N SER A 119 -2.32 1.18 -11.86
CA SER A 119 -3.67 1.64 -12.15
C SER A 119 -4.65 0.90 -11.24
N ALA A 120 -5.47 1.64 -10.48
CA ALA A 120 -6.55 1.12 -9.65
C ALA A 120 -7.73 0.59 -10.48
N MET A 121 -7.75 0.89 -11.78
CA MET A 121 -8.73 0.43 -12.76
C MET A 121 -8.09 -0.54 -13.76
N SER A 122 -8.89 -1.11 -14.66
CA SER A 122 -8.39 -2.00 -15.72
C SER A 122 -7.49 -1.28 -16.73
N LYS A 123 -7.69 0.03 -16.93
CA LYS A 123 -7.08 0.83 -17.99
C LYS A 123 -5.70 1.34 -17.61
N THR A 124 -4.79 1.39 -18.57
CA THR A 124 -3.36 1.73 -18.35
C THR A 124 -2.86 2.79 -19.33
N CYS A 125 -3.50 2.89 -20.51
CA CYS A 125 -3.07 3.78 -21.58
C CYS A 125 -3.63 5.20 -21.42
N ARG A 126 -2.86 6.19 -21.85
CA ARG A 126 -3.30 7.58 -21.94
C ARG A 126 -4.52 7.73 -22.85
N GLY A 127 -5.38 8.68 -22.51
CA GLY A 127 -6.66 8.90 -23.19
C GLY A 127 -7.79 8.01 -22.67
N GLU A 128 -7.48 7.06 -21.80
CA GLU A 128 -8.47 6.31 -21.03
C GLU A 128 -8.67 6.94 -19.63
N ILE A 129 -9.85 6.75 -19.04
CA ILE A 129 -10.07 7.07 -17.63
C ILE A 129 -9.30 6.05 -16.79
N ARG A 130 -8.33 6.55 -16.03
CA ARG A 130 -7.43 5.76 -15.17
C ARG A 130 -7.53 6.28 -13.75
N ALA A 131 -7.13 5.49 -12.77
CA ALA A 131 -6.96 5.94 -11.39
C ALA A 131 -5.59 5.45 -10.95
N PHE A 132 -4.73 6.33 -10.47
CA PHE A 132 -3.35 5.99 -10.13
C PHE A 132 -3.19 5.74 -8.64
N GLY A 133 -2.50 4.67 -8.30
CA GLY A 133 -2.17 4.32 -6.92
C GLY A 133 -0.69 4.06 -6.74
N LEU A 134 -0.16 4.39 -5.56
CA LEU A 134 1.16 4.02 -5.10
C LEU A 134 1.03 3.34 -3.72
N ALA A 135 1.49 2.10 -3.63
CA ALA A 135 1.72 1.42 -2.37
C ALA A 135 3.21 1.44 -2.07
N GLY A 136 3.62 1.88 -0.88
CA GLY A 136 5.02 1.90 -0.47
C GLY A 136 5.25 1.05 0.78
N LYS A 137 6.44 0.44 0.87
CA LYS A 137 6.91 -0.40 1.96
C LYS A 137 8.28 0.08 2.42
N LEU A 138 8.35 0.56 3.67
CA LEU A 138 9.57 1.08 4.29
C LEU A 138 10.29 -0.02 5.06
N PHE A 139 11.57 -0.17 4.76
CA PHE A 139 12.51 -0.99 5.52
C PHE A 139 13.33 -0.05 6.39
N PRO A 140 13.31 -0.21 7.74
CA PRO A 140 13.93 0.73 8.68
C PRO A 140 15.45 0.59 8.74
N THR A 141 16.12 0.60 7.60
CA THR A 141 17.56 0.45 7.44
C THR A 141 18.03 1.09 6.14
N MET A 142 19.32 1.42 6.09
CA MET A 142 20.04 1.79 4.87
C MET A 142 20.98 0.67 4.38
N ASN A 143 21.06 -0.45 5.10
CA ASN A 143 21.80 -1.64 4.68
C ASN A 143 20.85 -2.60 3.94
N PRO A 144 20.99 -2.78 2.62
CA PRO A 144 20.06 -3.60 1.85
C PRO A 144 20.09 -5.09 2.23
N LEU A 145 21.20 -5.55 2.83
CA LEU A 145 21.39 -6.94 3.26
C LEU A 145 20.95 -7.20 4.70
N GLN A 146 20.54 -6.16 5.44
CA GLN A 146 20.06 -6.33 6.81
C GLN A 146 18.68 -6.98 6.79
N ILE A 147 18.56 -8.13 7.45
CA ILE A 147 17.27 -8.77 7.73
C ILE A 147 16.44 -7.83 8.59
N ASN A 148 15.20 -7.57 8.17
CA ASN A 148 14.31 -6.71 8.92
C ASN A 148 13.74 -7.47 10.13
N GLU A 149 14.30 -7.21 11.31
CA GLU A 149 13.83 -7.80 12.56
C GLU A 149 12.52 -7.16 13.05
N GLU A 150 12.30 -5.89 12.69
CA GLU A 150 11.06 -5.15 12.90
C GLU A 150 10.09 -5.39 11.72
N HIS A 151 8.82 -5.02 11.88
CA HIS A 151 7.92 -5.04 10.73
C HIS A 151 8.20 -3.85 9.81
N THR A 152 8.08 -4.05 8.49
CA THR A 152 8.03 -2.92 7.56
C THR A 152 6.78 -2.07 7.81
N ALA A 153 6.85 -0.76 7.58
CA ALA A 153 5.66 0.08 7.53
C ALA A 153 5.18 0.24 6.09
N ASN A 154 3.87 0.11 5.85
CA ASN A 154 3.31 0.32 4.51
C ASN A 154 2.43 1.58 4.48
N PHE A 155 2.31 2.16 3.29
CA PHE A 155 1.33 3.23 3.01
C PHE A 155 0.69 3.02 1.65
N PHE A 156 -0.47 3.64 1.48
CA PHE A 156 -1.28 3.58 0.27
C PHE A 156 -1.79 4.97 -0.04
N VAL A 157 -1.50 5.45 -1.24
CA VAL A 157 -1.96 6.74 -1.73
C VAL A 157 -2.53 6.57 -3.13
N ILE A 158 -3.63 7.27 -3.41
CA ILE A 158 -4.37 7.21 -4.67
C ILE A 158 -4.74 8.65 -5.06
N ASP A 159 -4.78 8.97 -6.35
CA ASP A 159 -5.29 10.26 -6.83
C ASP A 159 -6.81 10.35 -6.62
N ASP A 160 -7.58 9.66 -7.45
CA ASP A 160 -9.02 9.66 -7.51
C ASP A 160 -9.51 8.23 -7.79
N LEU A 161 -10.25 7.65 -6.84
CA LEU A 161 -10.82 6.30 -6.98
C LEU A 161 -11.85 6.22 -8.11
N GLY A 162 -12.43 7.35 -8.50
CA GLY A 162 -13.36 7.47 -9.60
C GLY A 162 -12.70 7.61 -10.97
N GLY A 163 -11.40 7.84 -10.98
CA GLY A 163 -10.59 8.07 -12.15
C GLY A 163 -10.34 9.54 -12.47
N THR A 164 -9.28 9.78 -13.22
CA THR A 164 -8.73 11.05 -13.65
C THR A 164 -8.59 11.07 -15.18
N ASP A 165 -8.57 12.28 -15.75
CA ASP A 165 -8.21 12.55 -17.15
C ASP A 165 -6.73 12.95 -17.30
N ALA A 166 -5.94 12.88 -16.22
CA ALA A 166 -4.52 13.19 -16.26
C ALA A 166 -3.79 12.40 -17.35
N GLU A 167 -2.95 13.10 -18.11
CA GLU A 167 -2.21 12.51 -19.22
C GLU A 167 -1.11 11.56 -18.73
N HIS A 168 -0.45 11.90 -17.62
CA HIS A 168 0.67 11.15 -17.07
C HIS A 168 0.49 10.82 -15.59
N TYR A 169 1.11 9.72 -15.14
CA TYR A 169 1.15 9.32 -13.73
C TYR A 169 1.81 10.40 -12.85
N THR A 170 2.80 11.10 -13.38
CA THR A 170 3.54 12.16 -12.67
C THR A 170 2.80 13.48 -12.56
N ASP A 171 1.62 13.61 -13.18
CA ASP A 171 0.85 14.86 -13.19
C ASP A 171 -0.19 14.91 -12.06
N VAL A 172 -0.34 13.83 -11.28
CA VAL A 172 -1.31 13.74 -10.20
C VAL A 172 -0.67 13.78 -8.82
N ALA A 173 -1.43 14.29 -7.86
CA ALA A 173 -1.13 14.15 -6.45
C ALA A 173 -1.85 12.92 -5.88
N LEU A 174 -1.09 12.01 -5.29
CA LEU A 174 -1.63 10.81 -4.66
C LEU A 174 -1.82 11.07 -3.16
N THR A 175 -2.98 10.75 -2.60
CA THR A 175 -3.27 10.95 -1.17
C THR A 175 -3.81 9.70 -0.48
N ASN A 176 -3.62 9.60 0.83
CA ASN A 176 -4.14 8.49 1.63
C ASN A 176 -5.65 8.60 1.93
N GLU A 177 -6.29 9.69 1.52
CA GLU A 177 -7.74 9.93 1.55
C GLU A 177 -8.14 10.49 0.19
N PRO A 178 -8.19 9.61 -0.85
CA PRO A 178 -8.42 10.01 -2.24
C PRO A 178 -9.82 10.58 -2.44
N THR A 179 -9.96 11.42 -3.47
CA THR A 179 -11.29 11.81 -3.95
C THR A 179 -11.97 10.63 -4.63
N VAL A 180 -13.30 10.72 -4.75
CA VAL A 180 -14.08 9.76 -5.52
C VAL A 180 -14.96 10.55 -6.49
N THR A 181 -14.44 10.81 -7.68
CA THR A 181 -15.18 11.48 -8.74
C THR A 181 -16.21 10.53 -9.34
N THR A 182 -17.41 11.04 -9.62
CA THR A 182 -18.42 10.24 -10.32
C THR A 182 -18.15 10.30 -11.83
N THR A 183 -17.42 9.32 -12.35
CA THR A 183 -17.22 9.16 -13.80
C THR A 183 -18.27 8.23 -14.41
N SER A 184 -18.36 8.22 -15.74
CA SER A 184 -19.25 7.28 -16.44
C SER A 184 -18.87 5.82 -16.17
N GLU A 185 -17.57 5.53 -16.00
CA GLU A 185 -17.09 4.20 -15.59
C GLU A 185 -17.47 3.84 -14.16
N VAL A 186 -17.39 4.78 -13.22
CA VAL A 186 -17.90 4.57 -11.85
C VAL A 186 -19.41 4.32 -11.87
N LEU A 187 -20.18 5.06 -12.67
CA LEU A 187 -21.62 4.89 -12.75
C LEU A 187 -22.02 3.54 -13.36
N LYS A 188 -21.33 3.09 -14.42
CA LYS A 188 -21.51 1.75 -15.00
C LYS A 188 -21.21 0.65 -13.97
N ASN A 189 -20.24 0.90 -13.08
CA ASN A 189 -19.80 -0.02 -12.04
C ASN A 189 -20.34 0.33 -10.64
N LEU A 190 -21.43 1.11 -10.53
CA LEU A 190 -21.91 1.66 -9.25
C LEU A 190 -22.33 0.56 -8.26
N LEU A 191 -22.98 -0.49 -8.76
CA LEU A 191 -23.34 -1.68 -7.97
C LEU A 191 -22.09 -2.42 -7.44
N TYR A 192 -20.96 -2.31 -8.14
CA TYR A 192 -19.67 -2.88 -7.73
C TYR A 192 -18.98 -2.03 -6.66
N GLY A 193 -18.95 -0.70 -6.83
CA GLY A 193 -18.46 0.22 -5.80
C GLY A 193 -19.15 -0.01 -4.46
N LEU A 194 -20.46 -0.26 -4.47
CA LEU A 194 -21.24 -0.64 -3.29
C LEU A 194 -20.83 -1.99 -2.69
N LYS A 195 -20.56 -3.03 -3.49
CA LYS A 195 -20.13 -4.35 -3.00
C LYS A 195 -18.72 -4.33 -2.40
N VAL A 196 -17.78 -3.67 -3.08
CA VAL A 196 -16.41 -3.48 -2.59
C VAL A 196 -16.41 -2.66 -1.31
N THR A 197 -17.12 -1.53 -1.30
CA THR A 197 -17.26 -0.69 -0.11
C THR A 197 -17.90 -1.49 1.03
N LYS A 198 -18.92 -2.31 0.78
CA LYS A 198 -19.55 -3.14 1.81
C LYS A 198 -18.62 -4.24 2.34
N ALA A 199 -17.84 -4.88 1.47
CA ALA A 199 -16.89 -5.91 1.88
C ALA A 199 -15.75 -5.30 2.72
N PHE A 200 -15.18 -4.18 2.26
CA PHE A 200 -14.17 -3.43 3.01
C PHE A 200 -14.74 -2.83 4.29
N SER A 201 -15.96 -2.26 4.29
CA SER A 201 -16.58 -1.72 5.51
C SER A 201 -16.87 -2.80 6.56
N THR A 202 -17.08 -4.04 6.11
CA THR A 202 -17.23 -5.20 7.01
C THR A 202 -15.88 -5.62 7.60
N ALA A 203 -14.80 -5.46 6.85
CA ALA A 203 -13.44 -5.82 7.27
C ALA A 203 -12.69 -4.67 8.00
N ASP A 204 -13.06 -3.42 7.75
CA ASP A 204 -12.36 -2.20 8.15
C ASP A 204 -13.34 -1.03 8.30
N LYS A 205 -13.37 -0.38 9.47
CA LYS A 205 -14.42 0.58 9.86
C LYS A 205 -14.45 1.87 9.03
N ASN A 206 -13.33 2.26 8.40
CA ASN A 206 -13.24 3.51 7.62
C ASN A 206 -12.46 3.27 6.32
N SER A 207 -13.17 2.83 5.28
CA SER A 207 -12.56 2.48 3.98
C SER A 207 -12.09 3.67 3.14
N GLY A 208 -12.51 4.90 3.47
CA GLY A 208 -12.22 6.11 2.68
C GLY A 208 -10.86 6.77 2.97
N ILE A 209 -10.18 6.38 4.05
CA ILE A 209 -8.85 6.87 4.40
C ILE A 209 -7.98 5.73 4.93
N ARG A 210 -6.72 5.69 4.49
CA ARG A 210 -5.71 4.75 4.99
C ARG A 210 -4.78 5.47 5.95
N GLN A 211 -4.84 5.10 7.23
CA GLN A 211 -4.00 5.70 8.25
C GLN A 211 -2.53 5.34 8.01
N VAL A 212 -1.62 6.24 8.43
CA VAL A 212 -0.17 6.10 8.21
C VAL A 212 0.60 5.92 9.54
N TYR A 213 -0.08 5.42 10.57
CA TYR A 213 0.51 5.26 11.90
C TYR A 213 1.66 4.26 11.93
N GLU A 214 1.66 3.25 11.05
CA GLU A 214 2.77 2.28 10.99
C GLU A 214 4.11 2.97 10.67
N ILE A 215 4.10 4.03 9.85
CA ILE A 215 5.30 4.85 9.59
C ILE A 215 5.70 5.63 10.85
N SER A 216 4.72 6.14 11.59
CA SER A 216 4.95 6.93 12.81
C SER A 216 5.46 6.08 13.99
N GLU A 217 5.18 4.78 13.98
CA GLU A 217 5.65 3.83 14.99
C GLU A 217 6.97 3.14 14.62
N LEU A 218 7.35 3.16 13.34
CA LEU A 218 8.51 2.44 12.84
C LEU A 218 9.81 2.96 13.50
N GLY A 219 10.64 2.07 14.04
CA GLY A 219 11.87 2.42 14.76
C GLY A 219 11.68 3.06 16.15
N GLU A 220 10.44 3.25 16.62
CA GLU A 220 10.17 3.81 17.95
C GLU A 220 10.16 2.71 19.01
N ARG A 221 11.02 2.88 20.03
CA ARG A 221 11.08 1.96 21.18
C ARG A 221 9.91 2.17 22.15
N ASP A 222 9.49 3.42 22.31
CA ASP A 222 8.38 3.81 23.18
C ASP A 222 7.21 4.29 22.32
N LYS A 223 6.10 3.53 22.38
CA LYS A 223 4.88 3.81 21.60
C LYS A 223 3.85 4.65 22.35
N THR A 224 4.17 5.19 23.52
CA THR A 224 3.21 5.93 24.35
C THR A 224 2.87 7.32 23.81
N ASN A 225 3.82 7.98 23.11
CA ASN A 225 3.67 9.36 22.62
C ASN A 225 3.90 9.47 21.10
N ILE A 226 3.33 8.56 20.33
CA ILE A 226 3.43 8.56 18.86
C ILE A 226 2.51 9.61 18.27
N ILE A 227 3.08 10.55 17.49
CA ILE A 227 2.33 11.58 16.79
C ILE A 227 2.28 11.22 15.31
N THR A 228 1.07 10.98 14.80
CA THR A 228 0.81 10.53 13.42
C THR A 228 0.15 11.63 12.60
N PRO A 229 0.61 11.93 11.37
CA PRO A 229 -0.11 12.81 10.46
C PRO A 229 -1.43 12.16 10.04
N ARG A 230 -2.49 12.97 9.89
CA ARG A 230 -3.78 12.45 9.45
C ARG A 230 -3.74 12.15 7.95
N TRP A 231 -3.16 13.07 7.19
CA TRP A 231 -3.07 13.00 5.75
C TRP A 231 -1.63 12.95 5.29
N MET A 232 -1.42 12.21 4.21
CA MET A 232 -0.18 12.09 3.48
C MET A 232 -0.47 12.28 2.00
N LYS A 233 0.41 13.02 1.32
CA LYS A 233 0.37 13.29 -0.11
C LYS A 233 1.75 12.99 -0.71
N ILE A 234 1.77 12.25 -1.82
CA ILE A 234 2.94 11.95 -2.63
C ILE A 234 2.73 12.54 -4.02
N GLU A 235 3.68 13.32 -4.51
CA GLU A 235 3.55 14.05 -5.77
C GLU A 235 4.91 14.09 -6.49
N ALA A 236 4.95 13.80 -7.79
CA ALA A 236 6.21 13.82 -8.53
C ALA A 236 6.75 15.25 -8.61
N GLN A 237 8.07 15.43 -8.47
CA GLN A 237 8.66 16.74 -8.75
C GLN A 237 8.54 17.07 -10.24
N LYS A 238 8.39 18.36 -10.55
CA LYS A 238 8.23 18.86 -11.91
C LYS A 238 9.41 18.48 -12.81
N ARG A 239 9.15 18.37 -14.12
CA ARG A 239 10.13 18.12 -15.19
C ARG A 239 10.73 16.70 -15.19
N GLN A 240 9.97 15.73 -14.70
CA GLN A 240 10.33 14.30 -14.75
C GLN A 240 9.38 13.47 -15.63
N THR A 241 8.30 14.08 -16.12
CA THR A 241 7.28 13.45 -16.96
C THR A 241 7.91 12.86 -18.21
N VAL A 242 7.60 11.60 -18.47
CA VAL A 242 7.95 10.89 -19.71
C VAL A 242 6.65 10.70 -20.48
N ASP A 243 6.67 11.09 -21.74
CA ASP A 243 5.53 10.95 -22.63
C ASP A 243 5.49 9.53 -23.22
N ALA A 244 4.75 8.64 -22.57
CA ALA A 244 4.51 7.27 -23.04
C ALA A 244 3.01 6.96 -23.10
N GLU A 245 2.64 5.90 -23.82
CA GLU A 245 1.25 5.48 -23.93
C GLU A 245 0.78 4.79 -22.64
N ASP A 246 1.52 3.81 -22.15
CA ASP A 246 1.24 3.10 -20.90
C ASP A 246 1.97 3.76 -19.72
N PHE A 247 1.28 3.99 -18.61
CA PHE A 247 1.88 4.64 -17.43
C PHE A 247 3.11 3.90 -16.89
N ARG A 248 3.21 2.58 -17.12
CA ARG A 248 4.38 1.79 -16.68
C ARG A 248 5.63 2.20 -17.43
N ASP A 249 5.51 2.54 -18.71
CA ASP A 249 6.63 3.01 -19.52
C ASP A 249 7.07 4.41 -19.10
N GLU A 250 6.14 5.25 -18.61
CA GLU A 250 6.46 6.56 -18.03
C GLU A 250 7.35 6.45 -16.78
N LEU A 251 7.19 5.35 -16.04
CA LEU A 251 7.86 5.10 -14.76
C LEU A 251 9.11 4.21 -14.89
N LEU A 252 9.50 3.82 -16.10
CA LEU A 252 10.75 3.06 -16.31
C LEU A 252 11.98 3.92 -16.00
N ILE A 253 12.77 3.47 -15.04
CA ILE A 253 14.02 4.09 -14.62
C ILE A 253 15.19 3.39 -15.30
N GLY A 254 15.73 4.02 -16.33
CA GLY A 254 16.97 3.61 -16.98
C GLY A 254 18.23 4.01 -16.19
N GLU A 255 19.40 3.62 -16.68
CA GLU A 255 20.68 3.96 -16.06
C GLU A 255 20.83 5.47 -15.83
N ASN A 256 21.29 5.85 -14.63
CA ASN A 256 21.52 7.23 -14.21
C ASN A 256 20.29 8.15 -14.19
N LYS A 257 19.07 7.60 -14.35
CA LYS A 257 17.82 8.34 -14.12
C LYS A 257 17.32 8.12 -12.70
N LYS A 258 16.54 9.08 -12.20
CA LYS A 258 15.84 8.99 -10.92
C LYS A 258 14.43 9.54 -11.10
N LEU A 259 13.50 9.01 -10.32
CA LEU A 259 12.17 9.57 -10.14
C LEU A 259 12.03 10.04 -8.70
N ILE A 260 11.82 11.34 -8.52
CA ILE A 260 11.77 12.00 -7.21
C ILE A 260 10.33 12.45 -6.94
N PHE A 261 9.79 12.03 -5.82
CA PHE A 261 8.47 12.45 -5.34
C PHE A 261 8.63 13.20 -4.03
N ASP A 262 7.88 14.29 -3.86
CA ASP A 262 7.77 15.01 -2.59
C ASP A 262 6.83 14.27 -1.65
N ILE A 263 7.19 14.24 -0.36
CA ILE A 263 6.35 13.74 0.73
C ILE A 263 5.78 14.94 1.46
N SER A 264 4.46 15.09 1.41
CA SER A 264 3.74 16.12 2.16
C SER A 264 2.77 15.50 3.16
N VAL A 265 2.59 16.16 4.30
CA VAL A 265 1.72 15.69 5.39
C VAL A 265 0.86 16.83 5.91
N ALA A 266 -0.29 16.48 6.50
CA ALA A 266 -1.16 17.41 7.18
C ALA A 266 -1.88 16.74 8.36
N SER A 267 -2.24 17.53 9.36
CA SER A 267 -3.11 17.11 10.47
C SER A 267 -4.28 18.05 10.73
N ARG A 268 -4.34 19.17 10.00
CA ARG A 268 -5.32 20.22 10.19
C ARG A 268 -5.83 20.72 8.85
N ASN A 269 -6.98 21.37 8.91
CA ASN A 269 -7.48 22.18 7.81
C ASN A 269 -7.39 23.65 8.21
N ILE A 270 -7.04 24.51 7.25
CA ILE A 270 -7.10 25.97 7.33
C ILE A 270 -8.03 26.41 6.20
N ASP A 271 -9.09 27.15 6.55
CA ASP A 271 -10.08 27.67 5.59
C ASP A 271 -10.71 26.62 4.66
N GLY A 272 -10.87 25.39 5.16
CA GLY A 272 -11.45 24.27 4.41
C GLY A 272 -10.44 23.46 3.60
N GLU A 273 -9.18 23.89 3.54
CA GLU A 273 -8.11 23.18 2.83
C GLU A 273 -7.14 22.50 3.81
N ARG A 274 -6.56 21.38 3.41
CA ARG A 274 -5.55 20.67 4.22
C ARG A 274 -4.28 21.52 4.30
N ASP A 275 -3.77 21.75 5.51
CA ASP A 275 -2.54 22.50 5.80
C ASP A 275 -1.31 21.62 5.47
N TRP A 276 -1.01 21.50 4.19
CA TRP A 276 0.06 20.64 3.69
C TRP A 276 1.44 21.22 3.97
N GLN A 277 2.29 20.42 4.60
CA GLN A 277 3.72 20.69 4.74
C GLN A 277 4.51 19.61 4.00
N THR A 278 5.37 20.01 3.06
CA THR A 278 6.38 19.12 2.48
C THR A 278 7.47 18.86 3.50
N ILE A 279 7.72 17.59 3.80
CA ILE A 279 8.64 17.17 4.86
C ILE A 279 9.83 16.34 4.36
N GLY A 280 9.75 15.80 3.15
CA GLY A 280 10.72 14.83 2.66
C GLY A 280 10.55 14.51 1.19
N THR A 281 11.29 13.50 0.74
CA THR A 281 11.21 12.96 -0.63
C THR A 281 11.32 11.44 -0.64
N ILE A 282 10.74 10.84 -1.68
CA ILE A 282 11.07 9.48 -2.12
C ILE A 282 11.87 9.60 -3.41
N THR A 283 13.07 9.04 -3.45
CA THR A 283 13.91 8.99 -4.65
C THR A 283 14.02 7.55 -5.13
N PHE A 284 13.36 7.23 -6.23
CA PHE A 284 13.49 5.94 -6.89
C PHE A 284 14.65 5.95 -7.89
N ASP A 285 15.40 4.85 -7.91
CA ASP A 285 16.60 4.67 -8.75
C ASP A 285 16.58 3.39 -9.59
N SER A 286 15.54 2.56 -9.44
CA SER A 286 15.35 1.35 -10.22
C SER A 286 13.87 1.02 -10.33
N SER A 287 13.48 0.42 -11.45
CA SER A 287 12.12 -0.02 -11.71
C SER A 287 12.10 -1.41 -12.33
N VAL A 288 11.01 -2.16 -12.16
CA VAL A 288 10.78 -3.42 -12.88
C VAL A 288 9.28 -3.67 -13.07
N VAL A 289 8.90 -4.09 -14.26
CA VAL A 289 7.61 -4.75 -14.51
C VAL A 289 7.88 -6.26 -14.51
N SER A 290 7.27 -6.99 -13.59
CA SER A 290 7.55 -8.42 -13.39
C SER A 290 6.33 -9.16 -12.86
N SER A 291 6.32 -10.49 -13.07
CA SER A 291 5.26 -11.34 -12.52
C SER A 291 5.27 -11.30 -10.99
N SER A 292 6.44 -11.29 -10.35
CA SER A 292 6.53 -11.18 -8.89
C SER A 292 6.02 -9.85 -8.36
N CYS A 293 6.21 -8.74 -9.09
CA CYS A 293 5.62 -7.45 -8.73
C CYS A 293 4.09 -7.52 -8.67
N ASP A 294 3.46 -8.14 -9.67
CA ASP A 294 2.00 -8.19 -9.77
C ASP A 294 1.38 -9.32 -8.93
N HIS A 295 2.08 -10.42 -8.72
CA HIS A 295 1.48 -11.63 -8.15
C HIS A 295 2.05 -12.07 -6.81
N ARG A 296 3.19 -11.53 -6.36
CA ARG A 296 3.83 -11.97 -5.11
C ARG A 296 4.07 -10.84 -4.10
N LEU A 297 4.42 -9.64 -4.56
CA LEU A 297 4.64 -8.50 -3.69
C LEU A 297 3.37 -8.20 -2.88
N HIS A 298 3.54 -8.13 -1.56
CA HIS A 298 2.46 -7.91 -0.62
C HIS A 298 2.70 -6.68 0.25
N PHE A 299 1.61 -5.94 0.46
CA PHE A 299 1.57 -4.79 1.34
C PHE A 299 0.49 -5.04 2.39
N HIS A 300 0.89 -5.20 3.64
CA HIS A 300 -0.03 -5.27 4.77
C HIS A 300 -0.74 -3.93 4.93
N HIS A 301 -2.07 -3.96 5.09
CA HIS A 301 -2.87 -2.77 5.36
C HIS A 301 -2.98 -2.54 6.87
N PRO A 302 -2.68 -1.32 7.37
CA PRO A 302 -2.93 -0.98 8.75
C PRO A 302 -4.43 -1.09 9.07
N LYS A 303 -4.76 -1.75 10.18
CA LYS A 303 -6.13 -1.81 10.71
C LYS A 303 -6.52 -0.43 11.25
N TRP A 304 -7.78 -0.05 11.08
CA TRP A 304 -8.25 1.23 11.63
C TRP A 304 -8.09 1.32 13.14
N ARG A 305 -7.60 2.48 13.59
CA ARG A 305 -7.40 2.83 15.00
C ARG A 305 -8.08 4.16 15.33
N ASP A 306 -8.81 4.16 16.45
CA ASP A 306 -9.49 5.36 16.97
C ASP A 306 -8.63 6.12 18.00
N ASP A 307 -7.48 5.56 18.39
CA ASP A 307 -6.60 6.04 19.48
C ASP A 307 -5.37 6.81 18.98
N LEU A 308 -5.34 7.22 17.71
CA LEU A 308 -4.20 7.95 17.16
C LEU A 308 -4.09 9.38 17.71
N ASN A 309 -2.89 9.75 18.15
CA ASN A 309 -2.56 11.13 18.47
C ASN A 309 -2.12 11.86 17.19
N SER A 310 -2.79 12.97 16.88
CA SER A 310 -2.38 13.92 15.84
C SER A 310 -2.25 15.33 16.42
N PRO A 311 -1.35 16.18 15.89
CA PRO A 311 -1.24 17.57 16.30
C PRO A 311 -2.60 18.27 16.25
N LYS A 312 -3.11 18.68 17.41
CA LYS A 312 -4.32 19.50 17.50
C LYS A 312 -3.93 20.93 17.20
N GLY A 313 -4.58 21.55 16.21
CA GLY A 313 -4.38 22.98 15.96
C GLY A 313 -4.74 23.79 17.18
N LYS A 314 -3.95 24.84 17.47
CA LYS A 314 -4.51 25.98 18.19
C LYS A 314 -5.62 26.55 17.30
N LYS A 315 -6.86 26.54 17.82
CA LYS A 315 -7.94 27.33 17.24
C LYS A 315 -7.60 28.81 17.31
#